data_AF-A0A661Y2Y1-F1
#
_entry.id   AF-A0A661Y2Y1-F1
#
_cell.length_a   1.000
_cell.length_b   1.000
_cell.length_c   1.000
_cell.angle_alpha   90.00
_cell.angle_beta   90.00
_cell.angle_gamma   90.00
#
_symmetry.space_group_name_H-M   'P 1'
#
loop_
_entity.id
_entity.type
_entity.pdbx_description
1 polymer ?
#
loop_
_entity_poly.entity_id
_entity_poly.type
_entity_poly.pdbx_seq_one_letter_code
_entity_poly.pdbx_strand_id
1 'polypeptide(L)'
;MKQLFTISLLLLVLSGKAQINQPDKGWVFEDSTVSRIDIIIDQDSLDELLLEENWYEDHEYPADMFFTRNGQTDTVLNVGFRLRGNTSRDAWKKSFKIAINSFTSGRRYNGLKKLNL
;
A
#
# COMPACT_ATOMS: atom_id res chain seq x y z
N MET A 1 -49.36 2.47 -31.48
CA MET A 1 -49.07 1.75 -30.21
C MET A 1 -47.76 0.98 -30.23
N LYS A 2 -47.50 0.09 -31.21
CA LYS A 2 -46.23 -0.67 -31.30
C LYS A 2 -44.98 0.22 -31.34
N GLN A 3 -44.98 1.27 -32.15
CA GLN A 3 -43.85 2.21 -32.28
C GLN A 3 -43.54 2.98 -30.98
N LEU A 4 -44.57 3.40 -30.25
CA LEU A 4 -44.43 4.04 -28.94
C LEU A 4 -43.83 3.09 -27.89
N PHE A 5 -44.23 1.82 -27.93
CA PHE A 5 -43.66 0.79 -27.06
C PHE A 5 -42.17 0.53 -27.37
N THR A 6 -41.81 0.47 -28.65
CA THR A 6 -40.41 0.27 -29.08
C THR A 6 -39.52 1.46 -28.68
N ILE A 7 -40.00 2.70 -28.81
CA ILE A 7 -39.26 3.89 -28.39
C ILE A 7 -39.07 3.91 -26.87
N SER A 8 -40.12 3.56 -26.11
CA SER A 8 -40.05 3.47 -24.65
C SER A 8 -39.02 2.41 -24.20
N LEU A 9 -38.99 1.26 -24.87
CA LEU A 9 -38.04 0.20 -24.59
C LEU A 9 -36.59 0.62 -24.89
N LEU A 10 -36.37 1.38 -25.97
CA LEU A 10 -35.04 1.91 -26.33
C LEU A 10 -34.52 2.94 -25.32
N LEU A 11 -35.39 3.83 -24.81
CA LEU A 11 -35.04 4.82 -23.79
C LEU A 11 -34.70 4.17 -22.44
N LEU A 12 -35.33 3.04 -22.10
CA LEU A 12 -35.04 2.27 -20.90
C LEU A 12 -33.62 1.66 -20.95
N VAL A 13 -33.20 1.15 -22.11
CA VAL A 13 -31.86 0.58 -22.32
C VAL A 13 -30.76 1.64 -22.23
N LEU A 14 -31.02 2.86 -22.70
CA LEU A 14 -30.07 3.98 -22.64
C LEU A 14 -29.87 4.56 -21.22
N SER A 15 -30.75 4.22 -20.27
CA SER A 15 -30.67 4.70 -18.89
C SER A 15 -29.88 3.77 -17.97
N GLY A 16 -29.42 2.62 -18.46
CA GLY A 16 -28.62 1.66 -17.71
C GLY A 16 -27.19 2.15 -17.49
N LYS A 17 -26.86 2.55 -16.26
CA LYS A 17 -25.46 2.77 -15.83
C LYS A 17 -24.83 1.41 -15.46
N ALA A 18 -24.33 0.68 -16.46
CA ALA A 18 -23.68 -0.62 -16.29
C ALA A 18 -22.16 -0.53 -15.97
N GLN A 19 -21.59 0.68 -15.91
CA GLN A 19 -20.19 0.86 -15.52
C GLN A 19 -20.04 0.67 -14.02
N ILE A 20 -19.05 -0.14 -13.63
CA ILE A 20 -18.62 -0.24 -12.24
C ILE A 20 -18.15 1.16 -11.81
N ASN A 21 -18.73 1.70 -10.74
CA ASN A 21 -18.22 2.93 -10.15
C ASN A 21 -16.89 2.61 -9.48
N GLN A 22 -15.78 2.86 -10.19
CA GLN A 22 -14.46 2.66 -9.64
C GLN A 22 -14.21 3.73 -8.58
N PRO A 23 -13.93 3.36 -7.32
CA PRO A 23 -13.65 4.35 -6.29
C PRO A 23 -12.38 5.13 -6.64
N ASP A 24 -12.29 6.36 -6.12
CA ASP A 24 -11.06 7.14 -6.19
C ASP A 24 -9.88 6.31 -5.64
N LYS A 25 -8.72 6.38 -6.33
CA LYS A 25 -7.51 5.65 -5.94
C LYS A 25 -7.05 6.00 -4.51
N GLY A 26 -7.45 7.16 -4.00
CA GLY A 26 -7.13 7.61 -2.65
C GLY A 26 -5.66 8.02 -2.51
N TRP A 27 -5.26 8.37 -1.29
CA TRP A 27 -3.97 9.00 -1.04
C TRP A 27 -2.76 8.13 -1.44
N VAL A 28 -2.80 6.82 -1.12
CA VAL A 28 -1.67 5.90 -1.27
C VAL A 28 -1.54 5.33 -2.70
N PHE A 29 -2.66 5.16 -3.43
CA PHE A 29 -2.65 4.46 -4.73
C PHE A 29 -2.82 5.36 -5.94
N GLU A 30 -2.92 6.67 -5.74
CA GLU A 30 -2.91 7.61 -6.86
C GLU A 30 -1.53 7.59 -7.55
N ASP A 31 -1.52 7.67 -8.87
CA ASP A 31 -0.38 7.37 -9.73
C ASP A 31 0.04 8.51 -10.68
N SER A 32 -0.51 9.72 -10.51
CA SER A 32 -0.05 10.93 -11.24
C SER A 32 1.35 11.37 -10.81
N THR A 33 1.77 11.04 -9.59
CA THR A 33 3.10 11.35 -9.06
C THR A 33 3.69 10.19 -8.27
N VAL A 34 5.01 10.06 -8.29
CA VAL A 34 5.72 9.04 -7.50
C VAL A 34 5.82 9.53 -6.05
N SER A 35 5.31 8.74 -5.12
CA SER A 35 5.43 9.01 -3.68
C SER A 35 6.81 8.57 -3.15
N ARG A 36 7.29 9.24 -2.11
CA ARG A 36 8.51 8.90 -1.38
C ARG A 36 8.15 8.28 -0.04
N ILE A 37 8.85 7.22 0.33
CA ILE A 37 8.77 6.63 1.67
C ILE A 37 10.15 6.71 2.29
N ASP A 38 10.26 7.41 3.41
CA ASP A 38 11.44 7.41 4.26
C ASP A 38 11.18 6.51 5.48
N ILE A 39 12.17 5.70 5.83
CA ILE A 39 12.16 4.82 7.00
C ILE A 39 13.28 5.27 7.93
N ILE A 40 12.94 5.49 9.20
CA ILE A 40 13.91 5.65 10.28
C ILE A 40 13.84 4.39 11.14
N ILE A 41 14.97 3.76 11.35
CA ILE A 41 15.13 2.52 12.14
C ILE A 41 16.42 2.65 12.95
N ASP A 42 16.46 2.03 14.13
CA ASP A 42 17.67 1.98 14.94
C ASP A 42 18.79 1.22 14.21
N GLN A 43 20.02 1.69 14.37
CA GLN A 43 21.17 1.17 13.61
C GLN A 43 21.44 -0.31 13.91
N ASP A 44 21.34 -0.72 15.19
CA ASP A 44 21.53 -2.12 15.60
C ASP A 44 20.49 -3.05 14.95
N SER A 45 19.24 -2.61 14.89
CA SER A 45 18.15 -3.32 14.22
C SER A 45 18.35 -3.40 12.71
N LEU A 46 18.89 -2.34 12.09
CA LEU A 46 19.22 -2.34 10.67
C LEU A 46 20.38 -3.30 10.36
N ASP A 47 21.40 -3.31 11.20
CA ASP A 47 22.57 -4.18 11.05
C ASP A 47 22.15 -5.66 11.14
N GLU A 48 21.35 -6.02 12.16
CA GLU A 48 20.79 -7.36 12.30
C GLU A 48 19.86 -7.74 11.14
N LEU A 49 19.00 -6.81 10.69
CA LEU A 49 18.09 -7.05 9.57
C LEU A 49 18.84 -7.34 8.25
N LEU A 50 19.98 -6.68 8.04
CA LEU A 50 20.78 -6.77 6.81
C LEU A 50 21.88 -7.84 6.86
N LEU A 51 22.08 -8.48 8.01
CA LEU A 51 22.98 -9.59 8.17
C LEU A 51 22.50 -10.80 7.35
N GLU A 52 23.39 -11.41 6.56
CA GLU A 52 23.02 -12.41 5.54
C GLU A 52 22.36 -13.65 6.15
N GLU A 53 22.84 -14.13 7.29
CA GLU A 53 22.21 -15.22 8.04
C GLU A 53 20.75 -14.92 8.45
N ASN A 54 20.40 -13.65 8.61
CA ASN A 54 19.06 -13.21 9.02
C ASN A 54 18.15 -12.89 7.83
N TRP A 55 18.64 -12.93 6.58
CA TRP A 55 17.89 -12.45 5.42
C TRP A 55 16.54 -13.11 5.25
N TYR A 56 16.38 -14.37 5.66
CA TYR A 56 15.16 -15.16 5.52
C TYR A 56 14.26 -15.13 6.76
N GLU A 57 14.66 -14.45 7.82
CA GLU A 57 13.85 -14.28 9.01
C GLU A 57 12.60 -13.43 8.74
N ASP A 58 11.53 -13.73 9.47
CA ASP A 58 10.28 -12.97 9.45
C ASP A 58 10.12 -12.04 10.65
N HIS A 59 11.21 -11.87 11.44
CA HIS A 59 11.29 -10.88 12.50
C HIS A 59 11.06 -9.47 11.95
N GLU A 60 10.22 -8.69 12.64
CA GLU A 60 9.93 -7.30 12.29
C GLU A 60 10.57 -6.40 13.32
N TYR A 61 11.36 -5.44 12.87
CA TYR A 61 12.03 -4.47 13.72
C TYR A 61 11.19 -3.18 13.83
N PRO A 62 11.14 -2.52 14.99
CA PRO A 62 10.52 -1.20 15.14
C PRO A 62 11.15 -0.16 14.22
N ALA A 63 10.32 0.60 13.52
CA ALA A 63 10.74 1.71 12.68
C ALA A 63 9.65 2.78 12.61
N ASP A 64 10.00 3.97 12.12
CA ASP A 64 9.07 5.04 11.79
C ASP A 64 9.00 5.23 10.28
N MET A 65 7.78 5.39 9.75
CA MET A 65 7.52 5.60 8.33
C MET A 65 7.05 7.03 8.07
N PHE A 66 7.65 7.69 7.08
CA PHE A 66 7.22 8.97 6.56
C PHE A 66 6.82 8.80 5.10
N PHE A 67 5.56 9.05 4.79
CA PHE A 67 5.03 8.94 3.43
C PHE A 67 4.84 10.35 2.86
N THR A 68 5.65 10.72 1.88
CA THR A 68 5.61 12.04 1.25
C THR A 68 5.04 11.95 -0.16
N ARG A 69 4.06 12.80 -0.45
CA ARG A 69 3.50 12.97 -1.79
C ARG A 69 3.14 14.42 -2.03
N ASN A 70 3.54 14.96 -3.19
CA ASN A 70 3.26 16.34 -3.58
C ASN A 70 3.65 17.37 -2.49
N GLY A 71 4.75 17.13 -1.78
CA GLY A 71 5.25 17.99 -0.70
C GLY A 71 4.52 17.85 0.65
N GLN A 72 3.48 17.01 0.75
CA GLN A 72 2.81 16.70 2.01
C GLN A 72 3.31 15.37 2.57
N THR A 73 3.58 15.33 3.87
CA THR A 73 4.15 14.15 4.54
C THR A 73 3.25 13.67 5.66
N ASP A 74 2.84 12.41 5.60
CA ASP A 74 2.23 11.69 6.72
C ASP A 74 3.31 10.97 7.53
N THR A 75 3.12 10.89 8.83
CA THR A 75 4.00 10.16 9.74
C THR A 75 3.24 9.00 10.39
N VAL A 76 3.85 7.80 10.37
CA VAL A 76 3.33 6.60 11.05
C VAL A 76 4.45 6.00 11.87
N LEU A 77 4.41 6.24 13.17
CA LEU A 77 5.45 5.83 14.11
C LEU A 77 5.34 4.35 14.48
N ASN A 78 6.41 3.70 14.92
CA ASN A 78 6.41 2.36 15.49
C ASN A 78 5.71 1.29 14.60
N VAL A 79 6.09 1.23 13.33
CA VAL A 79 5.71 0.18 12.38
C VAL A 79 6.70 -0.99 12.47
N GLY A 80 6.29 -2.17 12.03
CA GLY A 80 7.22 -3.29 11.81
C GLY A 80 7.91 -3.17 10.46
N PHE A 81 9.23 -3.28 10.41
CA PHE A 81 10.02 -3.24 9.19
C PHE A 81 10.85 -4.51 9.03
N ARG A 82 10.84 -5.10 7.84
CA ARG A 82 11.64 -6.28 7.53
C ARG A 82 11.85 -6.52 6.04
N LEU A 83 12.79 -7.40 5.72
CA LEU A 83 12.96 -7.97 4.39
C LEU A 83 11.76 -8.83 3.99
N ARG A 84 11.53 -8.94 2.68
CA ARG A 84 10.38 -9.63 2.10
C ARG A 84 10.75 -10.46 0.88
N GLY A 85 10.00 -11.56 0.75
CA GLY A 85 9.95 -12.43 -0.42
C GLY A 85 10.82 -13.66 -0.22
N ASN A 86 11.19 -14.33 -1.32
CA ASN A 86 12.10 -15.47 -1.28
C ASN A 86 13.41 -15.03 -1.93
N THR A 87 13.54 -15.18 -3.25
CA THR A 87 14.71 -14.75 -4.02
C THR A 87 15.00 -13.26 -3.91
N SER A 88 13.98 -12.42 -3.69
CA SER A 88 14.17 -10.96 -3.53
C SER A 88 14.91 -10.56 -2.25
N ARG A 89 15.05 -11.47 -1.28
CA ARG A 89 15.86 -11.22 -0.08
C ARG A 89 17.35 -11.28 -0.37
N ASP A 90 17.76 -12.04 -1.39
CA ASP A 90 19.14 -12.17 -1.85
C ASP A 90 19.54 -11.04 -2.81
N ALA A 91 18.57 -10.46 -3.54
CA ALA A 91 18.82 -9.38 -4.50
C ALA A 91 19.63 -8.20 -3.92
N TRP A 92 20.45 -7.56 -4.77
CA TRP A 92 21.22 -6.38 -4.36
C TRP A 92 20.31 -5.25 -3.86
N LYS A 93 19.21 -5.00 -4.59
CA LYS A 93 18.13 -4.14 -4.11
C LYS A 93 17.10 -4.99 -3.36
N LYS A 94 17.12 -4.89 -2.04
CA LYS A 94 16.21 -5.63 -1.15
C LYS A 94 14.76 -5.16 -1.31
N SER A 95 13.83 -6.10 -1.22
CA SER A 95 12.40 -5.83 -1.04
C SER A 95 12.04 -5.82 0.44
N PHE A 96 11.10 -4.96 0.81
CA PHE A 96 10.73 -4.73 2.21
C PHE A 96 9.23 -4.89 2.45
N LYS A 97 8.88 -5.20 3.69
CA LYS A 97 7.52 -5.12 4.21
C LYS A 97 7.51 -4.07 5.31
N ILE A 98 6.53 -3.16 5.25
CA ILE A 98 6.21 -2.23 6.32
C ILE A 98 4.87 -2.65 6.92
N ALA A 99 4.86 -3.20 8.13
CA ALA A 99 3.70 -3.67 8.86
C ALA A 99 3.16 -2.58 9.80
N ILE A 100 2.11 -1.89 9.38
CA ILE A 100 1.52 -0.75 10.11
C ILE A 100 1.00 -1.16 11.49
N ASN A 101 0.55 -2.40 11.65
CA ASN A 101 -0.12 -2.87 12.86
C ASN A 101 0.72 -3.82 13.72
N SER A 102 2.02 -3.95 13.46
CA SER A 102 2.87 -4.93 14.17
C SER A 102 2.93 -4.66 15.67
N PHE A 103 3.25 -3.41 16.03
CA PHE A 103 3.38 -2.97 17.43
C PHE A 103 2.21 -2.11 17.92
N THR A 104 1.18 -1.94 17.08
CA THR A 104 -0.04 -1.24 17.47
C THR A 104 -1.24 -1.96 16.86
N SER A 105 -1.84 -2.84 17.66
CA SER A 105 -2.96 -3.68 17.21
C SER A 105 -4.11 -2.84 16.66
N GLY A 106 -4.71 -3.30 15.56
CA GLY A 106 -5.83 -2.63 14.90
C GLY A 106 -5.49 -1.38 14.08
N ARG A 107 -4.27 -0.83 14.19
CA ARG A 107 -3.89 0.38 13.44
C ARG A 107 -3.89 0.14 11.93
N ARG A 108 -4.30 1.16 11.18
CA ARG A 108 -4.29 1.18 9.71
C ARG A 108 -3.81 2.53 9.21
N TYR A 109 -3.10 2.51 8.08
CA TYR A 109 -2.72 3.72 7.35
C TYR A 109 -3.46 3.74 6.02
N ASN A 110 -4.37 4.70 5.82
CA ASN A 110 -5.26 4.75 4.65
C ASN A 110 -5.97 3.40 4.39
N GLY A 111 -6.45 2.75 5.46
CA GLY A 111 -7.10 1.44 5.39
C GLY A 111 -6.15 0.23 5.30
N LEU A 112 -4.84 0.45 5.13
CA LEU A 112 -3.85 -0.60 4.95
C LEU A 112 -3.25 -1.07 6.28
N LYS A 113 -3.09 -2.39 6.40
CA LYS A 113 -2.35 -3.01 7.52
C LYS A 113 -0.85 -3.12 7.22
N LYS A 114 -0.47 -3.09 5.95
CA LYS A 114 0.91 -3.22 5.50
C LYS A 114 1.13 -2.62 4.11
N LEU A 115 2.37 -2.27 3.83
CA LEU A 115 2.89 -1.98 2.50
C LEU A 115 3.97 -3.03 2.16
N ASN A 116 4.02 -3.45 0.90
CA ASN A 116 5.10 -4.28 0.39
C ASN A 116 5.80 -3.47 -0.70
N LEU A 117 7.13 -3.33 -0.60
CA LEU A 117 7.98 -2.52 -1.46
C LEU A 117 9.04 -3.38 -2.13
#